data_AF-A0AAE3SZ70-F1
#
_entry.id   AF-A0AAE3SZ70-F1
#
_cell.length_a   1.000
_cell.length_b   1.000
_cell.length_c   1.000
_cell.angle_alpha   90.00
_cell.angle_beta   90.00
_cell.angle_gamma   90.00
#
_symmetry.space_group_name_H-M   'P 1'
#
loop_
_entity.id
_entity.type
_entity.pdbx_description
1 polymer ?
#
loop_
_entity_poly.entity_id
_entity_poly.type
_entity_poly.pdbx_seq_one_letter_code
_entity_poly.pdbx_strand_id
1 'polypeptide(L)'
;MHAIRSAQRRRALRSFIVCLALPALAPLAVQAQQPASPIWRCGNQYSDQPCPSGRAIAPDEAPSARARAEADASTQRTRQQADAMARERERQEAAAATRGPAVIEHRSPWVADDEAKAAPLQQRLRRPKVEKGRLPKNEGFTARGPAPAKGRKAH
;
A
#
# COMPACT_ATOMS: atom_id res chain seq x y z
N MET A 1 -62.77 10.16 2.53
CA MET A 1 -61.31 9.96 2.53
C MET A 1 -60.62 11.24 2.08
N HIS A 2 -60.31 12.18 2.99
CA HIS A 2 -59.44 13.33 2.72
C HIS A 2 -58.96 13.92 4.06
N ALA A 3 -57.74 13.57 4.47
CA ALA A 3 -57.00 14.31 5.49
C ALA A 3 -55.50 14.12 5.24
N ILE A 4 -54.68 15.05 5.73
CA ILE A 4 -53.21 15.15 5.56
C ILE A 4 -52.77 16.03 4.38
N ARG A 5 -53.10 17.33 4.42
CA ARG A 5 -52.44 18.39 3.63
C ARG A 5 -52.16 19.68 4.42
N SER A 6 -52.06 19.60 5.75
CA SER A 6 -52.08 20.79 6.62
C SER A 6 -50.85 20.97 7.54
N ALA A 7 -49.82 20.12 7.45
CA ALA A 7 -48.64 20.20 8.33
C ALA A 7 -47.44 20.99 7.74
N GLN A 8 -47.46 21.36 6.45
CA GLN A 8 -46.30 21.97 5.80
C GLN A 8 -46.27 23.51 5.77
N ARG A 9 -47.31 24.21 6.26
CA ARG A 9 -47.43 25.68 6.08
C ARG A 9 -47.19 26.54 7.33
N ARG A 10 -46.74 25.97 8.45
CA ARG A 10 -46.56 26.71 9.73
C ARG A 10 -45.15 26.62 10.33
N ARG A 11 -44.14 26.47 9.49
CA ARG A 11 -42.72 26.59 9.90
C ARG A 11 -41.96 27.63 9.09
N ALA A 12 -42.69 28.47 8.37
CA ALA A 12 -42.23 29.78 7.94
C ALA A 12 -42.77 30.78 8.97
N LEU A 13 -41.96 31.74 9.41
CA LEU A 13 -42.29 32.80 10.38
C LEU A 13 -42.19 32.37 11.85
N ARG A 14 -40.96 32.24 12.37
CA ARG A 14 -40.54 32.59 13.75
C ARG A 14 -39.10 32.12 13.93
N SER A 15 -38.17 33.00 13.57
CA SER A 15 -36.82 33.16 14.14
C SER A 15 -36.06 34.13 13.24
N PHE A 16 -36.48 35.39 13.30
CA PHE A 16 -35.65 36.53 12.93
C PHE A 16 -35.03 37.05 14.23
N ILE A 17 -33.75 37.41 14.17
CA ILE A 17 -32.95 38.20 15.12
C ILE A 17 -31.86 37.41 15.88
N VAL A 18 -30.63 37.89 15.68
CA VAL A 18 -29.31 37.58 16.28
C VAL A 18 -28.49 36.43 15.67
N CYS A 19 -27.82 36.73 14.56
CA CYS A 19 -26.35 36.59 14.41
C CYS A 19 -25.97 37.06 13.00
N LEU A 20 -25.97 38.38 12.80
CA LEU A 20 -25.26 39.03 11.70
C LEU A 20 -23.76 39.02 12.05
N ALA A 21 -23.03 38.00 11.63
CA ALA A 21 -21.57 38.04 11.49
C ALA A 21 -21.06 36.81 10.72
N LEU A 22 -20.60 37.05 9.48
CA LEU A 22 -19.63 36.28 8.68
C LEU A 22 -19.91 34.78 8.44
N PRO A 23 -19.91 34.31 7.17
CA PRO A 23 -18.61 34.14 6.51
C PRO A 23 -18.62 34.31 4.98
N ALA A 24 -17.42 34.30 4.40
CA ALA A 24 -17.14 33.83 3.04
C ALA A 24 -17.39 34.81 1.86
N LEU A 25 -16.53 35.82 1.73
CA LEU A 25 -15.79 35.98 0.49
C LEU A 25 -14.30 35.88 0.81
N ALA A 26 -13.73 34.68 0.63
CA ALA A 26 -12.28 34.55 0.52
C ALA A 26 -11.89 35.15 -0.84
N PRO A 27 -11.10 36.23 -0.91
CA PRO A 27 -10.47 36.56 -2.17
C PRO A 27 -9.54 35.39 -2.52
N LEU A 28 -9.62 34.89 -3.75
CA LEU A 28 -8.54 34.13 -4.34
C LEU A 28 -7.27 34.97 -4.15
N ALA A 29 -6.38 34.52 -3.27
CA ALA A 29 -5.06 35.08 -3.15
C ALA A 29 -4.35 34.78 -4.47
N VAL A 30 -4.38 35.75 -5.38
CA VAL A 30 -3.38 35.85 -6.43
C VAL A 30 -2.08 36.12 -5.68
N GLN A 31 -1.37 35.03 -5.38
CA GLN A 31 0.01 35.10 -4.93
C GLN A 31 0.79 35.65 -6.12
N ALA A 32 1.00 36.97 -6.15
CA ALA A 32 1.98 37.57 -7.02
C ALA A 32 3.31 36.90 -6.65
N GLN A 33 3.82 36.06 -7.53
CA GLN A 33 5.11 35.39 -7.36
C GLN A 33 6.15 36.51 -7.34
N GLN A 34 6.55 36.94 -6.13
CA GLN A 34 7.67 37.87 -6.00
C GLN A 34 8.87 37.18 -6.62
N PRO A 35 9.66 37.88 -7.46
CA PRO A 35 10.88 37.29 -8.01
C PRO A 35 11.73 36.82 -6.83
N ALA A 36 12.05 35.53 -6.81
CA ALA A 36 12.88 34.95 -5.77
C ALA A 36 14.22 35.72 -5.75
N SER A 37 14.69 36.07 -4.55
CA SER A 37 16.01 36.68 -4.39
C SER A 37 17.08 35.76 -4.99
N PRO A 38 18.07 36.29 -5.73
CA PRO A 38 19.08 35.47 -6.37
C PRO A 38 19.87 34.67 -5.32
N ILE A 39 19.93 33.35 -5.50
CA ILE A 39 20.73 32.44 -4.66
C ILE A 39 22.11 32.32 -5.29
N TRP A 40 23.16 32.34 -4.47
CA TRP A 40 24.56 32.26 -4.92
C TRP A 40 25.18 30.92 -4.57
N ARG A 41 25.97 30.36 -5.49
CA ARG A 41 26.77 29.16 -5.23
C ARG A 41 28.21 29.52 -4.98
N CYS A 42 28.63 29.39 -3.72
CA CYS A 42 29.95 29.71 -3.20
C CYS A 42 30.74 28.40 -3.05
N GLY A 43 31.36 27.93 -4.14
CA GLY A 43 32.02 26.62 -4.15
C GLY A 43 31.02 25.47 -3.96
N ASN A 44 31.06 24.81 -2.79
CA ASN A 44 30.16 23.70 -2.42
C ASN A 44 28.99 24.11 -1.51
N GLN A 45 28.83 25.40 -1.22
CA GLN A 45 27.75 25.92 -0.37
C GLN A 45 26.84 26.86 -1.17
N TYR A 46 25.57 26.94 -0.76
CA TYR A 46 24.63 27.93 -1.26
C TYR A 46 24.51 29.07 -0.24
N SER A 47 24.36 30.30 -0.72
CA SER A 47 24.21 31.49 0.12
C SER A 47 23.20 32.45 -0.48
N ASP A 48 22.47 33.15 0.38
CA ASP A 48 21.59 34.26 0.00
C ASP A 48 22.36 35.58 -0.15
N GLN A 49 23.68 35.58 0.13
CA GLN A 49 24.56 36.72 -0.05
C GLN A 49 25.58 36.47 -1.19
N PRO A 50 25.91 37.50 -1.97
CA PRO A 50 26.96 37.40 -2.97
C PRO A 50 28.31 37.14 -2.30
N CYS A 51 29.07 36.21 -2.86
CA CYS A 51 30.40 35.84 -2.38
C CYS A 51 31.46 36.08 -3.48
N PRO A 52 32.73 36.33 -3.11
CA PRO A 52 33.76 36.76 -4.05
C PRO A 52 34.03 35.79 -5.21
N SER A 53 33.89 34.49 -4.96
CA SER A 53 34.04 33.41 -5.95
C SER A 53 32.70 32.78 -6.36
N GLY A 54 31.59 33.42 -6.02
CA GLY A 54 30.24 32.91 -6.21
C GLY A 54 29.70 33.07 -7.61
N ARG A 55 28.89 32.11 -8.04
CA ARG A 55 28.02 32.27 -9.21
C ARG A 55 26.58 32.45 -8.77
N ALA A 56 25.91 33.50 -9.26
CA ALA A 56 24.47 33.65 -9.09
C ALA A 56 23.73 32.54 -9.86
N ILE A 57 22.77 31.92 -9.20
CA ILE A 57 21.86 30.95 -9.79
C ILE A 57 20.55 31.68 -10.04
N ALA A 58 20.14 31.71 -11.31
CA ALA A 58 18.82 32.20 -11.67
C ALA A 58 17.78 31.22 -11.12
N PRO A 59 16.69 31.71 -10.49
CA PRO A 59 15.58 30.85 -10.16
C PRO A 59 14.99 30.27 -11.46
N ASP A 60 14.66 28.98 -11.44
CA ASP A 60 13.98 28.35 -12.57
C ASP A 60 12.64 29.06 -12.84
N GLU A 61 12.27 29.18 -14.12
CA GLU A 61 10.98 29.75 -14.47
C GLU A 61 9.84 28.92 -13.88
N ALA A 62 8.83 29.61 -13.35
CA ALA A 62 7.66 28.93 -12.82
C ALA A 62 6.98 28.12 -13.93
N PRO A 63 6.48 26.89 -13.65
CA PRO A 63 5.81 26.09 -14.66
C PRO A 63 4.63 26.86 -15.27
N SER A 64 4.50 26.80 -16.60
CA SER A 64 3.39 27.45 -17.30
C SER A 64 2.04 26.87 -16.86
N ALA A 65 0.95 27.65 -17.02
CA ALA A 65 -0.39 27.19 -16.70
C ALA A 65 -0.76 25.90 -17.46
N ARG A 66 -0.31 25.78 -18.71
CA ARG A 66 -0.47 24.57 -19.53
C ARG A 66 0.26 23.38 -18.93
N ALA A 67 1.53 23.54 -18.55
CA ALA A 67 2.32 22.45 -17.95
C ALA A 67 1.68 21.94 -16.64
N ARG A 68 1.12 22.85 -15.83
CA ARG A 68 0.38 22.47 -14.61
C ARG A 68 -0.89 21.67 -14.95
N ALA A 69 -1.68 22.16 -15.91
CA ALA A 69 -2.91 21.47 -16.33
C ALA A 69 -2.63 20.07 -16.89
N GLU A 70 -1.55 19.90 -17.66
CA GLU A 70 -1.13 18.58 -18.17
C GLU A 70 -0.69 17.63 -17.05
N ALA A 71 0.05 18.13 -16.06
CA ALA A 71 0.46 17.36 -14.87
C ALA A 71 -0.73 16.95 -14.01
N ASP A 72 -1.70 17.85 -13.81
CA ASP A 72 -2.93 17.56 -13.08
C ASP A 72 -3.77 16.51 -13.81
N ALA A 73 -3.93 16.64 -15.14
CA ALA A 73 -4.65 15.67 -15.94
C ALA A 73 -3.98 14.28 -15.91
N SER A 74 -2.64 14.25 -15.94
CA SER A 74 -1.86 13.02 -15.76
C SER A 74 -2.14 12.37 -14.40
N THR A 75 -2.07 13.17 -13.33
CA THR A 75 -2.34 12.70 -11.96
C THR A 75 -3.75 12.14 -11.81
N GLN A 76 -4.75 12.82 -12.38
CA GLN A 76 -6.14 12.37 -12.35
C GLN A 76 -6.33 11.04 -13.06
N ARG A 77 -5.73 10.85 -14.25
CA ARG A 77 -5.79 9.57 -14.98
C ARG A 77 -5.14 8.43 -14.18
N THR A 78 -3.98 8.67 -13.60
CA THR A 78 -3.28 7.67 -12.77
C THR A 78 -4.11 7.28 -11.55
N ARG A 79 -4.74 8.24 -10.87
CA ARG A 79 -5.64 7.97 -9.74
C ARG A 79 -6.83 7.10 -10.17
N GLN A 80 -7.49 7.46 -11.28
CA GLN A 80 -8.62 6.67 -11.79
C GLN A 80 -8.22 5.24 -12.14
N GLN A 81 -7.04 5.05 -12.74
CA GLN A 81 -6.51 3.73 -13.05
C GLN A 81 -6.20 2.93 -11.79
N ALA A 82 -5.56 3.56 -10.79
CA ALA A 82 -5.28 2.94 -9.50
C ALA A 82 -6.57 2.48 -8.80
N ASP A 83 -7.59 3.33 -8.77
CA ASP A 83 -8.89 3.00 -8.18
C ASP A 83 -9.58 1.85 -8.94
N ALA A 84 -9.44 1.80 -10.26
CA ALA A 84 -9.96 0.71 -11.07
C ALA A 84 -9.28 -0.63 -10.73
N MET A 85 -7.95 -0.62 -10.59
CA MET A 85 -7.18 -1.81 -10.18
C MET A 85 -7.52 -2.25 -8.76
N ALA A 86 -7.73 -1.31 -7.83
CA ALA A 86 -8.13 -1.62 -6.46
C ALA A 86 -9.50 -2.32 -6.43
N ARG A 87 -10.50 -1.79 -7.13
CA ARG A 87 -11.82 -2.41 -7.25
C ARG A 87 -11.77 -3.80 -7.89
N GLU A 88 -10.92 -3.98 -8.89
CA GLU A 88 -10.74 -5.29 -9.53
C GLU A 88 -10.14 -6.30 -8.55
N ARG A 89 -9.12 -5.89 -7.77
CA ARG A 89 -8.54 -6.73 -6.72
C ARG A 89 -9.58 -7.14 -5.68
N GLU A 90 -10.37 -6.18 -5.19
CA GLU A 90 -11.45 -6.45 -4.23
C GLU A 90 -12.47 -7.46 -4.77
N ARG A 91 -12.85 -7.34 -6.05
CA ARG A 91 -13.75 -8.30 -6.70
C ARG A 91 -13.15 -9.69 -6.80
N GLN A 92 -11.87 -9.78 -7.15
CA GLN A 92 -11.17 -11.07 -7.24
C GLN A 92 -11.01 -11.72 -5.87
N GLU A 93 -10.67 -10.94 -4.83
CA GLU A 93 -10.58 -11.40 -3.45
C GLU A 93 -11.95 -11.90 -2.94
N ALA A 94 -13.02 -11.13 -3.19
CA ALA A 94 -14.38 -11.54 -2.82
C ALA A 94 -14.80 -12.82 -3.55
N ALA A 95 -14.50 -12.94 -4.84
CA ALA A 95 -14.78 -14.15 -5.62
C ALA A 95 -13.97 -15.35 -5.11
N ALA A 96 -12.69 -15.17 -4.79
CA ALA A 96 -11.83 -16.21 -4.25
C ALA A 96 -12.27 -16.66 -2.85
N ALA A 97 -12.74 -15.74 -2.00
CA ALA A 97 -13.25 -16.05 -0.67
C ALA A 97 -14.42 -17.06 -0.72
N THR A 98 -15.23 -17.03 -1.78
CA THR A 98 -16.34 -18.00 -1.96
C THR A 98 -15.90 -19.37 -2.47
N ARG A 99 -14.71 -19.50 -3.07
CA ARG A 99 -14.24 -20.74 -3.73
C ARG A 99 -13.58 -21.75 -2.79
N GLY A 100 -13.42 -21.41 -1.50
CA GLY A 100 -12.70 -22.24 -0.53
C GLY A 100 -11.18 -22.28 -0.79
N PRO A 101 -10.39 -22.87 0.12
CA PRO A 101 -8.93 -22.91 -0.02
C PRO A 101 -8.52 -23.74 -1.25
N ALA A 102 -7.67 -23.17 -2.10
CA ALA A 102 -7.04 -23.92 -3.17
C ALA A 102 -6.06 -24.94 -2.57
N VAL A 103 -6.39 -26.23 -2.67
CA VAL A 103 -5.47 -27.31 -2.31
C VAL A 103 -4.51 -27.49 -3.49
N ILE A 104 -3.27 -27.03 -3.31
CA ILE A 104 -2.19 -27.32 -4.26
C ILE A 104 -1.69 -28.71 -3.91
N GLU A 105 -2.15 -29.73 -4.65
CA GLU A 105 -1.56 -31.05 -4.54
C GLU A 105 -0.14 -31.02 -5.11
N HIS A 106 0.83 -31.25 -4.22
CA HIS A 106 2.23 -31.28 -4.59
C HIS A 106 2.56 -32.64 -5.24
N ARG A 107 2.13 -32.83 -6.49
CA ARG A 107 2.60 -33.98 -7.28
C ARG A 107 4.06 -33.74 -7.65
N SER A 108 4.97 -34.45 -6.98
CA SER A 108 6.39 -34.46 -7.35
C SER A 108 6.52 -34.92 -8.81
N PRO A 109 7.25 -34.19 -9.68
CA PRO A 109 7.52 -34.61 -11.05
C PRO A 109 8.23 -35.98 -11.12
N TRP A 110 8.91 -36.35 -10.03
CA TRP A 110 9.71 -37.57 -9.91
C TRP A 110 8.89 -38.82 -9.55
N VAL A 111 7.59 -38.68 -9.28
CA VAL A 111 6.70 -39.82 -8.91
C VAL A 111 5.80 -40.24 -10.09
N ALA A 112 5.74 -39.44 -11.16
CA ALA A 112 4.90 -39.71 -12.32
C ALA A 112 5.40 -40.89 -13.18
N ASP A 113 6.68 -41.24 -13.09
CA ASP A 113 7.29 -42.33 -13.88
C ASP A 113 7.22 -43.70 -13.21
N ASP A 114 6.98 -43.76 -11.89
CA ASP A 114 6.90 -45.02 -11.14
C ASP A 114 5.48 -45.62 -11.12
N GLU A 115 4.44 -44.79 -11.21
CA GLU A 115 3.04 -45.26 -11.19
C GLU A 115 2.61 -45.98 -12.48
N ALA A 116 3.28 -45.73 -13.60
CA ALA A 116 3.07 -46.51 -14.83
C ALA A 116 3.63 -47.94 -14.74
N LYS A 117 4.42 -48.26 -13.69
CA LYS A 117 4.95 -49.61 -13.42
C LYS A 117 4.38 -50.29 -12.19
N ALA A 118 3.43 -49.67 -11.49
CA ALA A 118 2.91 -50.18 -10.22
C ALA A 118 1.42 -50.56 -10.32
N ALA A 119 1.14 -51.75 -10.88
CA ALA A 119 -0.11 -52.48 -10.64
C ALA A 119 0.22 -53.93 -10.23
N PRO A 120 -0.61 -54.59 -9.40
CA PRO A 120 -0.83 -54.33 -7.98
C PRO A 120 -0.03 -55.32 -7.12
N LEU A 121 0.82 -54.83 -6.20
CA LEU A 121 1.32 -55.67 -5.09
C LEU A 121 0.24 -55.79 -4.00
N GLN A 122 -0.89 -56.40 -4.36
CA GLN A 122 -1.91 -56.92 -3.44
C GLN A 122 -1.44 -58.22 -2.76
N GLN A 123 -0.16 -58.30 -2.39
CA GLN A 123 0.37 -59.48 -1.70
C GLN A 123 1.14 -59.07 -0.45
N ARG A 124 0.36 -58.96 0.63
CA ARG A 124 0.75 -59.32 2.01
C ARG A 124 1.99 -58.61 2.57
N LEU A 125 1.84 -57.33 2.93
CA LEU A 125 2.59 -56.81 4.07
C LEU A 125 1.85 -57.19 5.35
N ARG A 126 2.27 -58.32 5.95
CA ARG A 126 1.92 -58.66 7.33
C ARG A 126 2.40 -57.54 8.23
N ARG A 127 1.46 -56.92 8.95
CA ARG A 127 1.71 -55.85 9.91
C ARG A 127 2.68 -56.34 11.00
N PRO A 128 3.90 -55.80 11.14
CA PRO A 128 4.76 -56.15 12.25
C PRO A 128 4.15 -55.58 13.54
N LYS A 129 4.20 -56.39 14.60
CA LYS A 129 3.67 -56.07 15.92
C LYS A 129 4.44 -54.87 16.48
N VAL A 130 3.75 -53.75 16.69
CA VAL A 130 4.34 -52.54 17.27
C VAL A 130 4.67 -52.84 18.73
N GLU A 131 5.96 -52.79 19.07
CA GLU A 131 6.41 -52.83 20.45
C GLU A 131 6.07 -51.50 21.13
N LYS A 132 5.41 -51.60 22.29
CA LYS A 132 4.84 -50.50 23.04
C LYS A 132 5.98 -49.68 23.65
N GLY A 133 6.32 -48.52 23.08
CA GLY A 133 7.25 -47.59 23.74
C GLY A 133 8.01 -46.58 22.89
N ARG A 134 7.91 -46.58 21.55
CA ARG A 134 8.68 -45.63 20.73
C ARG A 134 7.76 -44.56 20.12
N LEU A 135 7.69 -43.38 20.75
CA LEU A 135 7.10 -42.19 20.13
C LEU A 135 7.94 -41.78 18.89
N PRO A 136 7.31 -41.39 17.78
CA PRO A 136 8.02 -40.85 16.63
C PRO A 136 8.62 -39.49 16.99
N LYS A 137 9.94 -39.34 16.85
CA LYS A 137 10.60 -38.04 16.98
C LYS A 137 10.28 -37.22 15.73
N ASN A 138 9.47 -36.21 15.93
CA ASN A 138 9.15 -35.13 15.01
C ASN A 138 10.45 -34.41 14.58
N GLU A 139 10.86 -34.66 13.35
CA GLU A 139 11.98 -33.98 12.68
C GLU A 139 11.51 -32.62 12.15
N GLY A 140 11.25 -31.71 13.08
CA GLY A 140 11.14 -30.29 12.78
C GLY A 140 12.53 -29.68 12.65
N PHE A 141 12.81 -29.04 11.51
CA PHE A 141 14.04 -28.28 11.29
C PHE A 141 14.18 -27.18 12.36
N THR A 142 15.19 -27.31 13.22
CA THR A 142 15.58 -26.29 14.18
C THR A 142 16.99 -25.81 13.83
N ALA A 143 17.08 -24.61 13.26
CA ALA A 143 18.37 -23.98 12.96
C ALA A 143 19.09 -23.67 14.28
N ARG A 144 20.20 -24.36 14.55
CA ARG A 144 21.10 -24.00 15.66
C ARG A 144 21.98 -22.84 15.21
N GLY A 145 21.83 -21.68 15.84
CA GLY A 145 22.75 -20.56 15.67
C GLY A 145 24.17 -20.90 16.15
N PRO A 146 25.21 -20.19 15.68
CA PRO A 146 26.58 -20.46 16.06
C PRO A 146 26.78 -20.27 17.58
N ALA A 147 27.39 -21.25 18.24
CA ALA A 147 27.70 -21.18 19.66
C ALA A 147 28.79 -20.12 19.92
N PRO A 148 28.71 -19.34 21.02
CA PRO A 148 29.75 -18.37 21.35
C PRO A 148 31.05 -19.09 21.72
N ALA A 149 32.15 -18.73 21.05
CA ALA A 149 33.47 -19.26 21.32
C ALA A 149 33.89 -18.93 22.76
N LYS A 150 33.95 -19.93 23.63
CA LYS A 150 34.57 -19.81 24.94
C LYS A 150 36.07 -19.58 24.77
N GLY A 151 36.54 -18.45 25.30
CA GLY A 151 37.93 -18.04 25.24
C GLY A 151 38.89 -19.11 25.75
N ARG A 152 39.91 -19.42 24.94
CA ARG A 152 41.09 -20.15 25.41
C ARG A 152 41.96 -19.18 26.20
N LYS A 153 42.10 -19.40 27.51
CA LYS A 153 43.30 -18.97 28.23
C LYS A 153 44.30 -20.11 28.09
N ALA A 154 45.46 -19.83 27.51
CA ALA A 154 46.61 -20.71 27.52
C ALA A 154 47.73 -20.00 28.30
N HIS A 155 48.36 -20.82 29.13
CA HIS A 155 49.41 -20.62 30.14
C HIS A 155 50.42 -19.50 29.91
#